data_AF-A0AA42HW51-F1
#
_entry.id   AF-A0AA42HW51-F1
#
_cell.length_a   1.000
_cell.length_b   1.000
_cell.length_c   1.000
_cell.angle_alpha   90.00
_cell.angle_beta   90.00
_cell.angle_gamma   90.00
#
_symmetry.space_group_name_H-M   'P 1'
#
loop_
_entity.id
_entity.type
_entity.pdbx_description
1 polymer ?
#
loop_
_entity_poly.entity_id
_entity_poly.type
_entity_poly.pdbx_seq_one_letter_code
_entity_poly.pdbx_strand_id
1 'polypeptide(L)'
;MDFPKSVPGVGLVDGKFADEDAALGRQGSLIPAAWGNAVTGELLNVIEAAGLEPDEAQTDQLLAAIRALVPERSAFARITGAATLPASAFGIYALDATAAATVTLPSLAELPSDTELLLFAGHANAAAVQVKAVTGQAIQGPADLMDGGTAAFMLPAAGDWVRLRSEKAQGRWVVVAASAGSATATRAGLVELATNAEVAAGTDTTRAITPAGLKSHLGTAATRNVGAANGNLMEVGAFGLGAAIPPLIANLNDDLVASGIYRCNDSSTGPRPDGFSLYGMILVMRFSNSTDLSQIYINLSADGKIAFRARTPSEGWGPWREIYHSGNLQIPLGQWQTWQDVKSSRSIGTTYTNTTGRAIQLSICLRDNTDNSQISLYIDGILVSTQGGVGNVVVFSNYEHIIPAGSTYRVEYTSGASGVSIDKWWELR
;
A
#
# COMPACT_ATOMS: atom_id res chain seq x y z
N MET A 1 19.20 62.37 -50.01
CA MET A 1 20.36 62.16 -50.86
C MET A 1 19.88 62.06 -52.29
N ASP A 2 20.29 63.02 -53.11
CA ASP A 2 20.09 63.06 -54.57
C ASP A 2 21.43 63.50 -55.21
N PHE A 3 21.52 63.51 -56.54
CA PHE A 3 22.67 64.05 -57.27
C PHE A 3 23.01 65.48 -56.82
N PRO A 4 24.29 65.89 -56.78
CA PRO A 4 24.73 67.18 -56.24
C PRO A 4 24.45 68.35 -57.19
N LYS A 5 23.18 68.64 -57.49
CA LYS A 5 22.71 69.66 -58.42
C LYS A 5 22.96 71.09 -57.90
N SER A 6 23.07 71.27 -56.58
CA SER A 6 23.27 72.57 -55.94
C SER A 6 24.72 73.07 -55.95
N VAL A 7 25.70 72.19 -56.23
CA VAL A 7 27.13 72.52 -56.20
C VAL A 7 27.58 73.00 -57.59
N PRO A 8 28.03 74.26 -57.74
CA PRO A 8 28.51 74.77 -59.03
C PRO A 8 29.78 74.06 -59.49
N GLY A 9 29.89 73.79 -60.80
CA GLY A 9 31.12 73.25 -61.40
C GLY A 9 31.34 71.75 -61.20
N VAL A 10 30.33 70.99 -60.75
CA VAL A 10 30.43 69.52 -60.55
C VAL A 10 30.33 68.72 -61.85
N GLY A 11 30.16 69.37 -63.00
CA GLY A 11 30.21 68.71 -64.31
C GLY A 11 28.99 67.83 -64.62
N LEU A 12 27.84 68.09 -63.97
CA LEU A 12 26.62 67.33 -64.19
C LEU A 12 25.94 67.65 -65.52
N VAL A 13 25.24 66.66 -66.06
CA VAL A 13 24.54 66.68 -67.35
C VAL A 13 23.18 66.07 -67.15
N ASP A 14 22.11 66.83 -67.43
CA ASP A 14 20.73 66.40 -67.17
C ASP A 14 20.51 65.88 -65.73
N GLY A 15 21.24 66.48 -64.78
CA GLY A 15 21.19 66.10 -63.36
C GLY A 15 21.95 64.83 -62.97
N LYS A 16 22.78 64.26 -63.86
CA LYS A 16 23.61 63.06 -63.63
C LYS A 16 25.09 63.34 -63.87
N PHE A 17 26.00 62.50 -63.37
CA PHE A 17 27.43 62.63 -63.66
C PHE A 17 27.72 62.32 -65.13
N ALA A 18 28.65 63.04 -65.77
CA ALA A 18 29.12 62.75 -67.12
C ALA A 18 30.63 62.87 -67.23
N ASP A 19 31.23 62.13 -68.16
CA ASP A 19 32.67 62.19 -68.39
C ASP A 19 33.04 63.42 -69.23
N GLU A 20 34.32 63.80 -69.19
CA GLU A 20 34.82 64.95 -69.94
C GLU A 20 34.71 64.71 -71.45
N ASP A 21 34.27 65.75 -72.18
CA ASP A 21 34.26 65.75 -73.63
C ASP A 21 35.11 66.91 -74.15
N ALA A 22 36.38 66.58 -74.44
CA ALA A 22 37.36 67.52 -74.95
C ALA A 22 37.02 68.07 -76.35
N ALA A 23 36.18 67.37 -77.14
CA ALA A 23 35.79 67.81 -78.48
C ALA A 23 34.72 68.93 -78.43
N LEU A 24 33.90 68.95 -77.38
CA LEU A 24 32.87 69.96 -77.14
C LEU A 24 33.28 71.03 -76.10
N GLY A 25 34.53 70.98 -75.60
CA GLY A 25 35.02 71.87 -74.55
C GLY A 25 34.28 71.70 -73.21
N ARG A 26 33.68 70.53 -72.98
CA ARG A 26 32.84 70.26 -71.82
C ARG A 26 33.66 69.63 -70.70
N GLN A 27 33.76 70.34 -69.59
CA GLN A 27 34.33 69.80 -68.35
C GLN A 27 33.43 68.69 -67.80
N GLY A 28 34.00 67.50 -67.59
CA GLY A 28 33.32 66.36 -67.00
C GLY A 28 33.21 66.45 -65.48
N SER A 29 32.47 65.51 -64.91
CA SER A 29 32.36 65.31 -63.47
C SER A 29 33.69 64.98 -62.81
N LEU A 30 33.82 65.35 -61.54
CA LEU A 30 35.02 65.08 -60.73
C LEU A 30 35.22 63.58 -60.42
N ILE A 31 34.22 62.74 -60.69
CA ILE A 31 34.23 61.29 -60.53
C ILE A 31 33.78 60.63 -61.84
N PRO A 32 34.22 59.39 -62.13
CA PRO A 32 33.79 58.66 -63.33
C PRO A 32 32.26 58.56 -63.39
N ALA A 33 31.68 58.95 -64.52
CA ALA A 33 30.23 59.05 -64.68
C ALA A 33 29.51 57.73 -64.44
N ALA A 34 30.06 56.64 -65.00
CA ALA A 34 29.51 55.31 -64.85
C ALA A 34 29.40 54.88 -63.37
N TRP A 35 30.47 55.11 -62.59
CA TRP A 35 30.49 54.76 -61.16
C TRP A 35 29.56 55.66 -60.34
N GLY A 36 29.66 56.99 -60.52
CA GLY A 36 28.84 57.94 -59.78
C GLY A 36 27.34 57.76 -60.01
N ASN A 37 26.93 57.49 -61.25
CA ASN A 37 25.54 57.24 -61.60
C ASN A 37 25.04 55.89 -61.07
N ALA A 38 25.85 54.84 -61.12
CA ALA A 38 25.47 53.53 -60.60
C ALA A 38 25.26 53.56 -59.09
N VAL A 39 26.19 54.16 -58.34
CA VAL A 39 26.07 54.28 -56.87
C VAL A 39 24.90 55.16 -56.48
N THR A 40 24.76 56.35 -57.10
CA THR A 40 23.66 57.26 -56.76
C THR A 40 22.31 56.65 -57.15
N GLY A 41 22.24 55.95 -58.28
CA GLY A 41 21.04 55.23 -58.70
C GLY A 41 20.62 54.11 -57.74
N GLU A 42 21.55 53.30 -57.25
CA GLU A 42 21.26 52.27 -56.24
C GLU A 42 20.70 52.89 -54.95
N LEU A 43 21.26 54.00 -54.49
CA LEU A 43 20.78 54.69 -53.28
C LEU A 43 19.39 55.31 -53.49
N LEU A 44 19.16 55.93 -54.64
CA LEU A 44 17.86 56.51 -55.01
C LEU A 44 16.77 55.43 -55.09
N ASN A 45 17.05 54.28 -55.71
CA ASN A 45 16.11 53.16 -55.79
C ASN A 45 15.65 52.70 -54.39
N VAL A 46 16.55 52.67 -53.41
CA VAL A 46 16.22 52.33 -52.02
C VAL A 46 15.34 53.41 -51.37
N ILE A 47 15.65 54.68 -51.59
CA ILE A 47 14.90 55.82 -51.04
C ILE A 47 13.48 55.87 -51.63
N GLU A 48 13.35 55.71 -52.94
CA GLU A 48 12.07 55.69 -53.65
C GLU A 48 11.23 54.46 -53.27
N ALA A 49 11.86 53.29 -53.14
CA ALA A 49 11.17 52.08 -52.69
C ALA A 49 10.58 52.23 -51.26
N ALA A 50 11.21 53.05 -50.42
CA ALA A 50 10.70 53.40 -49.10
C ALA A 50 9.57 54.47 -49.13
N GLY A 51 9.21 54.97 -50.32
CA GLY A 51 8.21 56.03 -50.49
C GLY A 51 8.69 57.43 -50.08
N LEU A 52 10.01 57.65 -50.01
CA LEU A 52 10.60 58.94 -49.68
C LEU A 52 11.00 59.67 -50.98
N GLU A 53 10.81 60.99 -51.01
CA GLU A 53 11.27 61.83 -52.13
C GLU A 53 12.76 62.16 -51.96
N PRO A 54 13.62 61.89 -52.96
CA PRO A 54 15.04 62.23 -52.88
C PRO A 54 15.31 63.73 -52.72
N ASP A 55 16.10 64.10 -51.72
CA ASP A 55 16.48 65.48 -51.42
C ASP A 55 18.00 65.59 -51.26
N GLU A 56 18.65 66.39 -52.11
CA GLU A 56 20.10 66.64 -52.07
C GLU A 56 20.57 67.19 -50.71
N ALA A 57 19.73 67.98 -50.02
CA ALA A 57 20.08 68.60 -48.74
C ALA A 57 20.03 67.64 -47.55
N GLN A 58 19.42 66.45 -47.71
CA GLN A 58 19.25 65.48 -46.62
C GLN A 58 20.25 64.32 -46.73
N THR A 59 21.15 64.22 -45.76
CA THR A 59 22.21 63.21 -45.72
C THR A 59 21.84 61.92 -45.00
N ASP A 60 20.62 61.80 -44.46
CA ASP A 60 20.14 60.65 -43.69
C ASP A 60 19.01 59.87 -44.38
N GLN A 61 18.62 60.23 -45.60
CA GLN A 61 17.52 59.57 -46.32
C GLN A 61 17.75 58.08 -46.59
N LEU A 62 18.99 57.65 -46.85
CA LEU A 62 19.28 56.22 -47.01
C LEU A 62 19.01 55.46 -45.70
N LEU A 63 19.38 56.04 -44.56
CA LEU A 63 19.11 55.45 -43.25
C LEU A 63 17.60 55.42 -42.96
N ALA A 64 16.89 56.51 -43.28
CA ALA A 64 15.43 56.57 -43.15
C ALA A 64 14.74 55.53 -44.04
N ALA A 65 15.20 55.38 -45.29
CA ALA A 65 14.69 54.39 -46.24
C ALA A 65 14.92 52.96 -45.77
N ILE A 66 16.14 52.64 -45.29
CA ILE A 66 16.46 51.33 -44.72
C ILE A 66 15.58 51.04 -43.49
N ARG A 67 15.35 52.02 -42.60
CA ARG A 67 14.47 51.85 -41.44
C ARG A 67 13.00 51.62 -41.82
N ALA A 68 12.53 52.23 -42.91
CA ALA A 68 11.17 52.02 -43.41
C ALA A 68 11.01 50.66 -44.11
N LEU A 69 11.98 50.26 -44.93
CA LEU A 69 11.96 49.02 -45.70
C LEU A 69 12.30 47.77 -44.86
N VAL A 70 13.13 47.95 -43.83
CA VAL A 70 13.44 46.93 -42.85
C VAL A 70 12.71 47.31 -41.57
N PRO A 71 11.41 46.96 -41.41
CA PRO A 71 10.72 47.14 -40.14
C PRO A 71 11.59 46.47 -39.08
N GLU A 72 11.94 47.22 -38.04
CA GLU A 72 12.97 46.82 -37.08
C GLU A 72 12.78 45.35 -36.68
N ARG A 73 13.71 44.48 -37.08
CA ARG A 73 13.74 43.07 -36.64
C ARG A 73 14.07 42.93 -35.15
N SER A 74 14.01 44.01 -34.39
CA SER A 74 14.43 44.12 -32.99
C SER A 74 13.39 44.86 -32.14
N ALA A 75 12.10 44.62 -32.35
CA ALA A 75 11.09 45.08 -31.41
C ALA A 75 11.01 44.08 -30.24
N PHE A 76 11.86 44.22 -29.23
CA PHE A 76 11.51 43.75 -27.88
C PHE A 76 10.43 44.71 -27.34
N ALA A 77 9.23 44.63 -27.92
CA ALA A 77 8.16 45.55 -27.59
C ALA A 77 7.58 45.20 -26.23
N ARG A 78 7.54 46.19 -25.33
CA ARG A 78 7.02 46.03 -23.97
C ARG A 78 5.56 46.43 -23.92
N ILE A 79 4.72 45.54 -23.41
CA ILE A 79 3.30 45.76 -23.18
C ILE A 79 3.09 45.88 -21.67
N THR A 80 2.81 47.09 -21.19
CA THR A 80 2.74 47.40 -19.75
C THR A 80 1.31 47.34 -19.17
N GLY A 81 0.32 46.97 -19.99
CA GLY A 81 -1.09 46.92 -19.61
C GLY A 81 -1.95 46.20 -20.66
N ALA A 82 -3.27 46.33 -20.56
CA ALA A 82 -4.17 45.73 -21.55
C ALA A 82 -3.99 46.41 -22.92
N ALA A 83 -3.80 45.61 -23.96
CA ALA A 83 -3.49 46.11 -25.30
C ALA A 83 -3.94 45.11 -26.38
N THR A 84 -4.17 45.59 -27.59
CA THR A 84 -4.29 44.75 -28.79
C THR A 84 -3.00 44.89 -29.59
N LEU A 85 -2.36 43.76 -29.90
CA LEU A 85 -1.15 43.75 -30.70
C LEU A 85 -1.48 44.16 -32.15
N PRO A 86 -0.67 45.02 -32.78
CA PRO A 86 -0.94 45.52 -34.13
C PRO A 86 -0.80 44.41 -35.18
N ALA A 87 -1.39 44.58 -36.36
CA ALA A 87 -1.19 43.67 -37.50
C ALA A 87 0.27 43.64 -38.02
N SER A 88 1.07 44.64 -37.63
CA SER A 88 2.52 44.66 -37.83
C SER A 88 3.30 43.93 -36.73
N ALA A 89 2.62 43.20 -35.84
CA ALA A 89 3.28 42.50 -34.75
C ALA A 89 4.01 41.26 -35.28
N PHE A 90 5.33 41.36 -35.34
CA PHE A 90 6.22 40.23 -35.63
C PHE A 90 7.32 40.19 -34.56
N GLY A 91 7.68 39.00 -34.07
CA GLY A 91 8.82 38.83 -33.16
C GLY A 91 8.44 38.61 -31.69
N ILE A 92 9.20 39.24 -30.77
CA ILE A 92 9.19 38.94 -29.34
C ILE A 92 8.55 40.09 -28.54
N TYR A 93 7.50 39.80 -27.76
CA TYR A 93 6.86 40.77 -26.88
C TYR A 93 7.10 40.42 -25.42
N ALA A 94 7.53 41.41 -24.64
CA ALA A 94 7.57 41.32 -23.19
C ALA A 94 6.28 41.89 -22.60
N LEU A 95 5.54 41.06 -21.87
CA LEU A 95 4.30 41.42 -21.20
C LEU A 95 4.65 41.86 -19.77
N ASP A 96 5.03 43.12 -19.62
CA ASP A 96 5.50 43.74 -18.38
C ASP A 96 4.35 44.45 -17.64
N ALA A 97 3.19 43.81 -17.56
CA ALA A 97 2.02 44.40 -16.93
C ALA A 97 2.23 44.57 -15.41
N THR A 98 1.89 45.74 -14.87
CA THR A 98 1.97 46.00 -13.41
C THR A 98 0.72 45.56 -12.64
N ALA A 99 -0.34 45.15 -13.36
CA ALA A 99 -1.61 44.63 -12.85
C ALA A 99 -2.16 43.59 -13.84
N ALA A 100 -3.24 42.88 -13.46
CA ALA A 100 -3.90 41.94 -14.36
C ALA A 100 -4.31 42.63 -15.68
N ALA A 101 -3.89 42.06 -16.80
CA ALA A 101 -4.05 42.66 -18.12
C ALA A 101 -4.42 41.59 -19.15
N THR A 102 -5.27 41.99 -20.12
CA THR A 102 -5.56 41.16 -21.29
C THR A 102 -4.84 41.72 -22.50
N VAL A 103 -3.99 40.90 -23.10
CA VAL A 103 -3.30 41.18 -24.36
C VAL A 103 -4.02 40.43 -25.47
N THR A 104 -4.61 41.18 -26.40
CA THR A 104 -5.35 40.61 -27.53
C THR A 104 -4.42 40.45 -28.72
N LEU A 105 -4.38 39.26 -29.31
CA LEU A 105 -3.61 38.95 -30.51
C LEU A 105 -4.15 39.73 -31.72
N PRO A 106 -3.33 39.98 -32.76
CA PRO A 106 -3.80 40.62 -33.97
C PRO A 106 -4.87 39.78 -34.67
N SER A 107 -5.76 40.42 -35.42
CA SER A 107 -6.70 39.71 -36.28
C SER A 107 -5.95 38.97 -37.38
N LEU A 108 -6.18 37.66 -37.50
CA LEU A 108 -5.59 36.85 -38.58
C LEU A 108 -5.87 37.40 -39.99
N ALA A 109 -7.00 38.10 -40.18
CA ALA A 109 -7.36 38.69 -41.48
C ALA A 109 -6.37 39.78 -41.92
N GLU A 110 -5.86 40.55 -40.95
CA GLU A 110 -5.01 41.72 -41.15
C GLU A 110 -3.52 41.35 -41.29
N LEU A 111 -3.14 40.11 -40.95
CA LEU A 111 -1.76 39.64 -41.07
C LEU A 111 -1.38 39.43 -42.55
N PRO A 112 -0.16 39.81 -42.97
CA PRO A 112 0.29 39.67 -44.36
C PRO A 112 0.48 38.19 -44.76
N SER A 113 0.91 37.33 -43.82
CA SER A 113 1.09 35.89 -44.00
C SER A 113 0.98 35.17 -42.65
N ASP A 114 1.17 33.85 -42.65
CA ASP A 114 1.46 33.12 -41.41
C ASP A 114 2.67 33.77 -40.72
N THR A 115 2.50 34.03 -39.44
CA THR A 115 3.28 34.95 -38.60
C THR A 115 3.56 34.25 -37.28
N GLU A 116 4.78 34.39 -36.77
CA GLU A 116 5.14 33.90 -35.46
C GLU A 116 5.31 35.03 -34.44
N LEU A 117 4.80 34.77 -33.25
CA LEU A 117 4.88 35.62 -32.08
C LEU A 117 5.46 34.82 -30.91
N LEU A 118 6.46 35.37 -30.24
CA LEU A 118 6.91 34.87 -28.94
C LEU A 118 6.48 35.88 -27.88
N LEU A 119 5.62 35.47 -26.96
CA LEU A 119 5.21 36.29 -25.83
C LEU A 119 5.94 35.79 -24.59
N PHE A 120 6.59 36.71 -23.88
CA PHE A 120 7.30 36.45 -22.64
C PHE A 120 6.65 37.25 -21.52
N ALA A 121 6.30 36.60 -20.42
CA ALA A 121 5.76 37.24 -19.23
C ALA A 121 6.91 37.86 -18.42
N GLY A 122 7.08 39.19 -18.51
CA GLY A 122 8.11 39.93 -17.77
C GLY A 122 7.55 40.70 -16.56
N HIS A 123 6.30 40.48 -16.18
CA HIS A 123 5.66 41.14 -15.05
C HIS A 123 6.40 40.87 -13.73
N ALA A 124 6.70 41.92 -12.97
CA ALA A 124 7.50 41.84 -11.74
C ALA A 124 6.75 41.26 -10.52
N ASN A 125 5.42 41.12 -10.60
CA ASN A 125 4.54 40.70 -9.50
C ASN A 125 3.64 39.54 -9.93
N ALA A 126 2.85 38.95 -9.02
CA ALA A 126 1.88 37.87 -9.32
C ALA A 126 0.68 38.29 -10.22
N ALA A 127 0.85 39.34 -11.03
CA ALA A 127 -0.16 39.84 -11.95
C ALA A 127 -0.26 38.90 -13.15
N ALA A 128 -1.31 38.08 -13.18
CA ALA A 128 -1.53 37.17 -14.30
C ALA A 128 -1.89 37.94 -15.57
N VAL A 129 -1.20 37.66 -16.68
CA VAL A 129 -1.50 38.23 -17.99
C VAL A 129 -2.31 37.24 -18.80
N GLN A 130 -3.46 37.68 -19.31
CA GLN A 130 -4.27 36.87 -20.21
C GLN A 130 -3.90 37.17 -21.66
N VAL A 131 -3.56 36.14 -22.43
CA VAL A 131 -3.43 36.24 -23.88
C VAL A 131 -4.73 35.77 -24.51
N LYS A 132 -5.34 36.60 -25.35
CA LYS A 132 -6.67 36.38 -25.92
C LYS A 132 -6.66 36.53 -27.44
N ALA A 133 -7.33 35.63 -28.17
CA ALA A 133 -7.58 35.81 -29.60
C ALA A 133 -8.74 36.79 -29.82
N VAL A 134 -8.76 37.47 -30.97
CA VAL A 134 -9.92 38.30 -31.35
C VAL A 134 -11.20 37.44 -31.43
N THR A 135 -12.36 38.05 -31.20
CA THR A 135 -13.66 37.36 -31.20
C THR A 135 -13.86 36.54 -32.48
N GLY A 136 -14.22 35.27 -32.33
CA GLY A 136 -14.42 34.33 -33.44
C GLY A 136 -13.17 33.57 -33.89
N GLN A 137 -11.99 33.88 -33.33
CA GLN A 137 -10.76 33.11 -33.53
C GLN A 137 -10.41 32.32 -32.26
N ALA A 138 -9.64 31.25 -32.42
CA ALA A 138 -9.23 30.37 -31.33
C ALA A 138 -7.70 30.24 -31.24
N ILE A 139 -7.25 29.91 -30.03
CA ILE A 139 -5.88 29.49 -29.71
C ILE A 139 -5.95 27.99 -29.44
N GLN A 140 -5.10 27.21 -30.10
CA GLN A 140 -5.05 25.76 -29.99
C GLN A 140 -3.62 25.31 -29.73
N GLY A 141 -3.41 24.36 -28.83
CA GLY A 141 -2.11 23.73 -28.62
C GLY A 141 -2.13 22.25 -28.99
N PRO A 142 -0.97 21.57 -28.92
CA PRO A 142 -0.92 20.12 -28.86
C PRO A 142 -1.71 19.62 -27.64
N ALA A 143 -2.34 18.45 -27.73
CA ALA A 143 -3.15 17.88 -26.65
C ALA A 143 -2.41 17.83 -25.30
N ASP A 144 -1.10 17.59 -25.33
CA ASP A 144 -0.25 17.50 -24.14
C ASP A 144 -0.01 18.85 -23.43
N LEU A 145 -0.29 19.97 -24.11
CA LEU A 145 -0.02 21.33 -23.63
C LEU A 145 -1.33 22.12 -23.43
N MET A 146 -2.24 22.02 -24.38
CA MET A 146 -3.60 22.60 -24.38
C MET A 146 -4.51 21.77 -25.30
N ASP A 147 -5.28 20.84 -24.73
CA ASP A 147 -6.27 20.09 -25.50
C ASP A 147 -7.50 20.96 -25.81
N GLY A 148 -7.85 21.07 -27.10
CA GLY A 148 -8.98 21.87 -27.60
C GLY A 148 -8.68 23.35 -27.90
N GLY A 149 -9.61 24.00 -28.61
CA GLY A 149 -9.55 25.43 -28.92
C GLY A 149 -10.12 26.29 -27.80
N THR A 150 -9.32 27.22 -27.29
CA THR A 150 -9.74 28.23 -26.31
C THR A 150 -9.70 29.63 -26.92
N ALA A 151 -10.53 30.54 -26.44
CA ALA A 151 -10.46 31.96 -26.83
C ALA A 151 -9.32 32.71 -26.11
N ALA A 152 -8.83 32.19 -24.98
CA ALA A 152 -7.77 32.82 -24.20
C ALA A 152 -7.05 31.82 -23.28
N PHE A 153 -5.83 32.16 -22.86
CA PHE A 153 -5.09 31.46 -21.82
C PHE A 153 -4.33 32.44 -20.92
N MET A 154 -3.91 31.97 -19.75
CA MET A 154 -3.17 32.77 -18.78
C MET A 154 -1.67 32.46 -18.85
N LEU A 155 -0.84 33.49 -18.72
CA LEU A 155 0.57 33.42 -18.36
C LEU A 155 0.69 33.89 -16.90
N PRO A 156 0.71 32.96 -15.93
CA PRO A 156 0.57 33.31 -14.51
C PRO A 156 1.87 33.75 -13.83
N ALA A 157 3.04 33.28 -14.28
CA ALA A 157 4.32 33.52 -13.62
C ALA A 157 5.28 34.36 -14.47
N ALA A 158 6.07 35.19 -13.80
CA ALA A 158 7.19 35.87 -14.43
C ALA A 158 8.17 34.83 -14.98
N GLY A 159 8.58 34.98 -16.24
CA GLY A 159 9.41 34.00 -16.94
C GLY A 159 8.64 32.99 -17.79
N ASP A 160 7.31 32.92 -17.65
CA ASP A 160 6.49 32.11 -18.56
C ASP A 160 6.58 32.64 -19.99
N TRP A 161 6.54 31.74 -20.95
CA TRP A 161 6.59 32.14 -22.35
C TRP A 161 5.75 31.22 -23.21
N VAL A 162 5.33 31.75 -24.34
CA VAL A 162 4.53 31.04 -25.33
C VAL A 162 4.89 31.51 -26.72
N ARG A 163 5.19 30.57 -27.60
CA ARG A 163 5.39 30.79 -29.02
C ARG A 163 4.12 30.41 -29.76
N LEU A 164 3.54 31.39 -30.43
CA LEU A 164 2.34 31.25 -31.24
C LEU A 164 2.69 31.40 -32.72
N ARG A 165 2.06 30.60 -33.57
CA ARG A 165 2.06 30.76 -35.02
C ARG A 165 0.63 31.01 -35.48
N SER A 166 0.41 32.01 -36.32
CA SER A 166 -0.87 32.15 -37.01
C SER A 166 -0.98 31.10 -38.12
N GLU A 167 -2.13 30.44 -38.18
CA GLU A 167 -2.53 29.62 -39.32
C GLU A 167 -3.73 30.28 -39.97
N LYS A 168 -3.46 31.25 -40.85
CA LYS A 168 -4.50 32.12 -41.42
C LYS A 168 -5.57 31.32 -42.15
N ALA A 169 -5.16 30.28 -42.88
CA ALA A 169 -6.06 29.40 -43.64
C ALA A 169 -7.06 28.63 -42.76
N GLN A 170 -6.72 28.40 -41.49
CA GLN A 170 -7.56 27.65 -40.54
C GLN A 170 -8.24 28.55 -39.50
N GLY A 171 -8.03 29.87 -39.58
CA GLY A 171 -8.66 30.83 -38.69
C GLY A 171 -8.25 30.69 -37.22
N ARG A 172 -7.05 30.15 -36.94
CA ARG A 172 -6.57 29.88 -35.58
C ARG A 172 -5.13 30.34 -35.33
N TRP A 173 -4.82 30.55 -34.06
CA TRP A 173 -3.46 30.63 -33.53
C TRP A 173 -3.07 29.26 -32.96
N VAL A 174 -1.85 28.81 -33.26
CA VAL A 174 -1.32 27.53 -32.79
C VAL A 174 -0.18 27.77 -31.82
N VAL A 175 -0.24 27.14 -30.64
CA VAL A 175 0.87 27.10 -29.69
C VAL A 175 1.93 26.13 -30.23
N VAL A 176 3.08 26.65 -30.61
CA VAL A 176 4.19 25.88 -31.17
C VAL A 176 5.13 25.39 -30.06
N ALA A 177 5.28 26.18 -29.00
CA ALA A 177 6.02 25.82 -27.80
C ALA A 177 5.63 26.77 -26.64
N ALA A 178 5.78 26.34 -25.39
CA ALA A 178 5.58 27.19 -24.21
C ALA A 178 6.47 26.74 -23.04
N SER A 179 6.58 27.57 -22.00
CA SER A 179 7.14 27.14 -20.71
C SER A 179 6.31 25.98 -20.14
N ALA A 180 6.97 24.94 -19.66
CA ALA A 180 6.30 23.86 -18.96
C ALA A 180 5.98 24.32 -17.52
N GLY A 181 4.71 24.60 -17.25
CA GLY A 181 4.24 24.85 -15.88
C GLY A 181 4.30 23.59 -15.00
N SER A 182 3.96 23.71 -13.72
CA SER A 182 3.81 22.56 -12.83
C SER A 182 2.74 21.59 -13.35
N ALA A 183 3.00 20.29 -13.25
CA ALA A 183 2.01 19.27 -13.61
C ALA A 183 0.79 19.34 -12.68
N THR A 184 -0.37 18.99 -13.20
CA THR A 184 -1.60 18.81 -12.43
C THR A 184 -2.22 17.46 -12.77
N ALA A 185 -3.28 17.06 -12.06
CA ALA A 185 -3.98 15.80 -12.34
C ALA A 185 -4.59 15.73 -13.77
N THR A 186 -4.75 16.88 -14.44
CA THR A 186 -5.40 16.98 -15.76
C THR A 186 -4.50 17.61 -16.83
N ARG A 187 -3.30 18.06 -16.49
CA ARG A 187 -2.36 18.72 -17.42
C ARG A 187 -0.93 18.27 -17.16
N ALA A 188 -0.22 17.89 -18.22
CA ALA A 188 1.20 17.58 -18.14
C ALA A 188 2.02 18.81 -17.72
N GLY A 189 3.16 18.57 -17.08
CA GLY A 189 4.05 19.64 -16.60
C GLY A 189 5.28 19.09 -15.87
N LEU A 190 6.04 19.96 -15.24
CA LEU A 190 7.22 19.59 -14.46
C LEU A 190 6.82 19.15 -13.04
N VAL A 191 7.51 18.12 -12.54
CA VAL A 191 7.39 17.60 -11.17
C VAL A 191 8.80 17.32 -10.62
N GLU A 192 9.03 17.64 -9.35
CA GLU A 192 10.25 17.27 -8.64
C GLU A 192 10.16 15.82 -8.12
N LEU A 193 11.27 15.07 -8.16
CA LEU A 193 11.32 13.70 -7.63
C LEU A 193 11.53 13.72 -6.11
N ALA A 194 10.67 13.00 -5.39
CA ALA A 194 10.83 12.81 -3.96
C ALA A 194 12.05 11.94 -3.63
N THR A 195 12.78 12.31 -2.58
CA THR A 195 13.83 11.50 -1.96
C THR A 195 13.22 10.34 -1.15
N ASN A 196 14.01 9.30 -0.84
CA ASN A 196 13.51 8.18 -0.03
C ASN A 196 13.04 8.63 1.38
N ALA A 197 13.65 9.68 1.95
CA ALA A 197 13.24 10.22 3.25
C ALA A 197 11.87 10.89 3.17
N GLU A 198 11.59 11.60 2.08
CA GLU A 198 10.30 12.24 1.83
C GLU A 198 9.21 11.22 1.50
N VAL A 199 9.54 10.17 0.74
CA VAL A 199 8.64 9.03 0.52
C VAL A 199 8.27 8.38 1.84
N ALA A 200 9.23 8.21 2.77
CA ALA A 200 8.97 7.64 4.08
C ALA A 200 8.14 8.57 5.00
N ALA A 201 8.27 9.88 4.85
CA ALA A 201 7.47 10.85 5.59
C ALA A 201 6.01 10.90 5.10
N GLY A 202 5.77 10.72 3.79
CA GLY A 202 4.43 10.58 3.21
C GLY A 202 3.55 11.84 3.27
N THR A 203 4.12 13.02 3.52
CA THR A 203 3.37 14.28 3.69
C THR A 203 3.39 15.20 2.47
N ASP A 204 4.27 14.95 1.49
CA ASP A 204 4.44 15.79 0.29
C ASP A 204 3.40 15.43 -0.77
N THR A 205 2.61 16.41 -1.21
CA THR A 205 1.55 16.23 -2.23
C THR A 205 1.93 16.77 -3.60
N THR A 206 3.16 17.27 -3.77
CA THR A 206 3.61 18.01 -4.96
C THR A 206 4.69 17.29 -5.77
N ARG A 207 5.34 16.29 -5.17
CA ARG A 207 6.45 15.54 -5.77
C ARG A 207 6.05 14.16 -6.27
N ALA A 208 6.77 13.67 -7.27
CA ALA A 208 6.59 12.34 -7.84
C ALA A 208 7.51 11.31 -7.15
N ILE A 209 7.02 10.09 -6.96
CA ILE A 209 7.80 8.98 -6.43
C ILE A 209 8.54 8.24 -7.56
N THR A 210 9.75 7.76 -7.27
CA THR A 210 10.48 6.85 -8.18
C THR A 210 10.18 5.38 -7.84
N PRO A 211 10.40 4.42 -8.77
CA PRO A 211 10.29 2.99 -8.45
C PRO A 211 11.18 2.55 -7.28
N ALA A 212 12.39 3.13 -7.16
CA ALA A 212 13.29 2.90 -6.03
C ALA A 212 12.72 3.45 -4.72
N GLY A 213 12.16 4.66 -4.75
CA GLY A 213 11.46 5.27 -3.62
C GLY A 213 10.26 4.42 -3.17
N LEU A 214 9.41 3.98 -4.10
CA LEU A 214 8.29 3.09 -3.82
C LEU A 214 8.79 1.79 -3.16
N LYS A 215 9.78 1.12 -3.75
CA LYS A 215 10.36 -0.11 -3.20
C LYS A 215 10.94 0.09 -1.80
N SER A 216 11.50 1.27 -1.50
CA SER A 216 12.10 1.56 -0.19
C SER A 216 11.09 1.61 0.96
N HIS A 217 9.81 1.87 0.67
CA HIS A 217 8.77 2.05 1.67
C HIS A 217 7.71 0.95 1.68
N LEU A 218 7.63 0.13 0.63
CA LEU A 218 6.80 -1.08 0.65
C LEU A 218 7.39 -2.10 1.62
N GLY A 219 6.62 -2.48 2.65
CA GLY A 219 6.98 -3.58 3.54
C GLY A 219 7.04 -4.92 2.80
N THR A 220 7.72 -5.92 3.37
CA THR A 220 7.84 -7.27 2.78
C THR A 220 6.51 -7.97 2.55
N ALA A 221 5.46 -7.58 3.27
CA ALA A 221 4.09 -8.03 3.08
C ALA A 221 3.42 -7.41 1.84
N ALA A 222 3.71 -6.15 1.52
CA ALA A 222 3.05 -5.41 0.44
C ALA A 222 3.41 -5.91 -0.97
N THR A 223 4.46 -6.73 -1.09
CA THR A 223 4.88 -7.36 -2.35
C THR A 223 4.33 -8.77 -2.53
N ARG A 224 3.55 -9.28 -1.57
CA ARG A 224 3.00 -10.64 -1.58
C ARG A 224 1.52 -10.60 -1.92
N ASN A 225 1.07 -11.55 -2.72
CA ASN A 225 -0.35 -11.70 -3.02
C ASN A 225 -1.10 -12.16 -1.77
N VAL A 226 -2.38 -11.79 -1.69
CA VAL A 226 -3.33 -12.33 -0.73
C VAL A 226 -4.03 -13.54 -1.35
N GLY A 227 -4.19 -14.64 -0.60
CA GLY A 227 -4.96 -15.82 -1.03
C GLY A 227 -4.42 -17.14 -0.47
N ALA A 228 -4.88 -18.25 -1.06
CA ALA A 228 -4.62 -19.60 -0.55
C ALA A 228 -3.37 -20.31 -1.15
N ALA A 229 -2.67 -19.67 -2.09
CA ALA A 229 -1.47 -20.27 -2.69
C ALA A 229 -0.27 -20.24 -1.74
N ASN A 230 0.63 -21.22 -1.86
CA ASN A 230 1.85 -21.23 -1.04
C ASN A 230 2.68 -19.97 -1.28
N GLY A 231 3.10 -19.33 -0.19
CA GLY A 231 3.80 -18.04 -0.23
C GLY A 231 2.88 -16.82 -0.29
N ASN A 232 1.56 -16.95 -0.36
CA ASN A 232 0.67 -15.80 -0.19
C ASN A 232 0.50 -15.43 1.30
N LEU A 233 0.08 -14.19 1.54
CA LEU A 233 -0.51 -13.79 2.82
C LEU A 233 -1.94 -14.33 2.93
N MET A 234 -2.36 -14.71 4.14
CA MET A 234 -3.73 -15.17 4.40
C MET A 234 -4.63 -14.00 4.80
N GLU A 235 -5.88 -14.02 4.34
CA GLU A 235 -6.92 -13.08 4.78
C GLU A 235 -7.34 -13.34 6.23
N VAL A 236 -7.80 -12.30 6.93
CA VAL A 236 -8.43 -12.46 8.24
C VAL A 236 -9.67 -13.33 8.09
N GLY A 237 -9.76 -14.39 8.90
CA GLY A 237 -10.83 -15.38 8.86
C GLY A 237 -10.58 -16.56 7.92
N ALA A 238 -9.54 -16.51 7.09
CA ALA A 238 -9.17 -17.65 6.25
C ALA A 238 -8.92 -18.89 7.12
N PHE A 239 -9.60 -20.00 6.76
CA PHE A 239 -9.53 -21.28 7.48
C PHE A 239 -9.84 -21.16 8.98
N GLY A 240 -10.64 -20.16 9.37
CA GLY A 240 -11.07 -19.91 10.75
C GLY A 240 -10.08 -19.12 11.62
N LEU A 241 -8.93 -18.70 11.09
CA LEU A 241 -7.94 -17.94 11.85
C LEU A 241 -8.30 -16.45 11.89
N GLY A 242 -8.48 -15.90 13.08
CA GLY A 242 -8.79 -14.47 13.27
C GLY A 242 -10.24 -14.07 13.01
N ALA A 243 -11.12 -15.01 12.63
CA ALA A 243 -12.56 -14.76 12.56
C ALA A 243 -13.17 -14.75 13.97
N ALA A 244 -14.19 -13.91 14.19
CA ALA A 244 -15.01 -13.97 15.40
C ALA A 244 -15.77 -15.30 15.54
N ILE A 245 -16.12 -15.91 14.39
CA ILE A 245 -16.81 -17.20 14.30
C ILE A 245 -16.12 -18.02 13.20
N PRO A 246 -15.49 -19.17 13.52
CA PRO A 246 -14.90 -20.05 12.51
C PRO A 246 -15.93 -20.55 11.49
N PRO A 247 -15.51 -20.89 10.26
CA PRO A 247 -16.39 -21.45 9.24
C PRO A 247 -17.07 -22.74 9.72
N LEU A 248 -18.32 -22.95 9.33
CA LEU A 248 -19.07 -24.17 9.66
C LEU A 248 -18.58 -25.32 8.79
N ILE A 249 -18.21 -26.45 9.41
CA ILE A 249 -18.05 -27.72 8.70
C ILE A 249 -19.45 -28.36 8.54
N ALA A 250 -19.94 -28.42 7.31
CA ALA A 250 -21.28 -28.93 7.01
C ALA A 250 -21.38 -30.45 7.18
N ASN A 251 -20.30 -31.18 6.91
CA ASN A 251 -20.21 -32.62 7.09
C ASN A 251 -18.86 -32.96 7.72
N LEU A 252 -18.87 -33.59 8.91
CA LEU A 252 -17.64 -33.99 9.60
C LEU A 252 -16.82 -34.98 8.76
N ASN A 253 -17.44 -35.73 7.85
CA ASN A 253 -16.77 -36.65 6.93
C ASN A 253 -16.30 -36.00 5.61
N ASP A 254 -16.46 -34.68 5.43
CA ASP A 254 -15.90 -33.99 4.27
C ASP A 254 -14.38 -34.15 4.26
N ASP A 255 -13.90 -34.96 3.32
CA ASP A 255 -12.50 -35.33 3.17
C ASP A 255 -11.77 -34.47 2.14
N LEU A 256 -12.43 -33.46 1.59
CA LEU A 256 -11.87 -32.44 0.71
C LEU A 256 -11.80 -31.05 1.38
N VAL A 257 -12.40 -30.90 2.56
CA VAL A 257 -12.28 -29.67 3.37
C VAL A 257 -10.81 -29.35 3.64
N ALA A 258 -10.44 -28.09 3.47
CA ALA A 258 -9.07 -27.62 3.69
C ALA A 258 -8.62 -27.79 5.15
N SER A 259 -7.31 -27.75 5.38
CA SER A 259 -6.79 -27.65 6.75
C SER A 259 -7.25 -26.33 7.37
N GLY A 260 -7.67 -26.36 8.63
CA GLY A 260 -8.22 -25.17 9.28
C GLY A 260 -8.93 -25.46 10.58
N ILE A 261 -9.39 -24.39 11.22
CA ILE A 261 -10.24 -24.43 12.40
C ILE A 261 -11.67 -24.18 11.93
N TYR A 262 -12.55 -25.11 12.25
CA TYR A 262 -13.95 -25.08 11.89
C TYR A 262 -14.81 -25.19 13.14
N ARG A 263 -16.06 -24.76 13.04
CA ARG A 263 -17.09 -25.09 14.03
C ARG A 263 -18.04 -26.13 13.46
N CYS A 264 -18.65 -26.90 14.33
CA CYS A 264 -19.82 -27.71 14.00
C CYS A 264 -20.98 -27.35 14.95
N ASN A 265 -22.20 -27.62 14.49
CA ASN A 265 -23.42 -27.40 15.25
C ASN A 265 -24.45 -28.50 14.93
N ASP A 266 -25.69 -28.30 15.38
CA ASP A 266 -26.84 -29.17 15.11
C ASP A 266 -27.15 -29.38 13.62
N SER A 267 -26.72 -28.46 12.75
CA SER A 267 -26.88 -28.53 11.31
C SER A 267 -25.75 -29.32 10.62
N SER A 268 -24.63 -29.57 11.30
CA SER A 268 -23.53 -30.38 10.78
C SER A 268 -23.93 -31.87 10.71
N THR A 269 -23.57 -32.53 9.62
CA THR A 269 -23.82 -33.96 9.39
C THR A 269 -22.57 -34.82 9.63
N GLY A 270 -22.71 -36.14 9.61
CA GLY A 270 -21.61 -37.09 9.83
C GLY A 270 -21.50 -37.60 11.27
N PRO A 271 -20.75 -38.71 11.49
CA PRO A 271 -20.59 -39.34 12.78
C PRO A 271 -19.79 -38.44 13.74
N ARG A 272 -20.25 -38.38 14.99
CA ARG A 272 -19.61 -37.66 16.10
C ARG A 272 -19.02 -38.65 17.11
N PRO A 273 -18.06 -38.24 17.94
CA PRO A 273 -17.67 -39.05 19.09
C PRO A 273 -18.86 -39.24 20.04
N ASP A 274 -18.94 -40.41 20.67
CA ASP A 274 -20.06 -40.76 21.54
C ASP A 274 -20.13 -39.84 22.77
N GLY A 275 -21.33 -39.33 23.08
CA GLY A 275 -21.55 -38.47 24.23
C GLY A 275 -20.94 -37.06 24.10
N PHE A 276 -20.60 -36.61 22.88
CA PHE A 276 -20.23 -35.23 22.60
C PHE A 276 -21.46 -34.39 22.23
N SER A 277 -21.37 -33.08 22.46
CA SER A 277 -22.38 -32.10 22.06
C SER A 277 -22.54 -32.06 20.54
N LEU A 278 -23.69 -31.56 20.07
CA LEU A 278 -23.85 -31.20 18.66
C LEU A 278 -22.99 -29.99 18.27
N TYR A 279 -22.56 -29.20 19.26
CA TYR A 279 -21.76 -27.98 19.10
C TYR A 279 -20.31 -28.23 19.52
N GLY A 280 -19.36 -27.76 18.73
CA GLY A 280 -17.94 -27.95 19.01
C GLY A 280 -17.02 -27.36 17.96
N MET A 281 -15.72 -27.30 18.28
CA MET A 281 -14.69 -26.89 17.33
C MET A 281 -14.00 -28.11 16.73
N ILE A 282 -13.72 -28.07 15.43
CA ILE A 282 -12.99 -29.11 14.69
C ILE A 282 -11.72 -28.51 14.12
N LEU A 283 -10.56 -29.04 14.50
CA LEU A 283 -9.31 -28.80 13.80
C LEU A 283 -9.14 -29.87 12.73
N VAL A 284 -9.05 -29.46 11.47
CA VAL A 284 -8.74 -30.34 10.34
C VAL A 284 -7.29 -30.15 9.93
N MET A 285 -6.54 -31.25 9.86
CA MET A 285 -5.14 -31.27 9.46
C MET A 285 -4.95 -32.26 8.32
N ARG A 286 -4.87 -31.75 7.10
CA ARG A 286 -4.59 -32.57 5.92
C ARG A 286 -3.10 -32.90 5.84
N PHE A 287 -2.81 -34.14 5.47
CA PHE A 287 -1.44 -34.57 5.15
C PHE A 287 -1.13 -34.34 3.65
N SER A 288 -2.13 -34.51 2.79
CA SER A 288 -1.98 -34.41 1.33
C SER A 288 -3.16 -33.69 0.67
N ASN A 289 -3.04 -33.46 -0.64
CA ASN A 289 -4.16 -33.04 -1.49
C ASN A 289 -5.09 -34.20 -1.89
N SER A 290 -4.80 -35.43 -1.45
CA SER A 290 -5.67 -36.60 -1.59
C SER A 290 -6.73 -36.57 -0.47
N THR A 291 -6.96 -37.66 0.23
CA THR A 291 -8.00 -37.76 1.28
C THR A 291 -7.42 -38.20 2.63
N ASP A 292 -6.09 -38.05 2.79
CA ASP A 292 -5.35 -38.27 4.02
C ASP A 292 -5.47 -37.04 4.94
N LEU A 293 -6.17 -37.19 6.06
CA LEU A 293 -6.30 -36.11 7.03
C LEU A 293 -6.61 -36.61 8.43
N SER A 294 -6.31 -35.78 9.42
CA SER A 294 -6.68 -35.98 10.82
C SER A 294 -7.65 -34.89 11.29
N GLN A 295 -8.55 -35.25 12.19
CA GLN A 295 -9.46 -34.34 12.85
C GLN A 295 -9.31 -34.41 14.36
N ILE A 296 -9.38 -33.25 15.02
CA ILE A 296 -9.56 -33.14 16.47
C ILE A 296 -10.87 -32.41 16.72
N TYR A 297 -11.76 -33.03 17.50
CA TYR A 297 -13.01 -32.46 17.99
C TYR A 297 -12.79 -31.97 19.42
N ILE A 298 -13.02 -30.67 19.66
CA ILE A 298 -13.07 -30.07 20.99
C ILE A 298 -14.53 -29.78 21.34
N ASN A 299 -15.04 -30.46 22.37
CA ASN A 299 -16.44 -30.42 22.76
C ASN A 299 -16.84 -29.04 23.31
N LEU A 300 -17.95 -28.47 22.83
CA LEU A 300 -18.53 -27.27 23.44
C LEU A 300 -19.54 -27.69 24.50
N SER A 301 -19.02 -28.19 25.61
CA SER A 301 -19.78 -28.68 26.76
C SER A 301 -18.92 -28.56 28.02
N ALA A 302 -19.56 -28.54 29.19
CA ALA A 302 -18.87 -28.39 30.49
C ALA A 302 -17.93 -29.56 30.83
N ASP A 303 -18.09 -30.71 30.18
CA ASP A 303 -17.21 -31.88 30.38
C ASP A 303 -15.82 -31.73 29.74
N GLY A 304 -15.64 -30.75 28.83
CA GLY A 304 -14.36 -30.44 28.20
C GLY A 304 -13.76 -31.58 27.37
N LYS A 305 -14.58 -32.53 26.89
CA LYS A 305 -14.08 -33.70 26.15
C LYS A 305 -13.36 -33.33 24.87
N ILE A 306 -12.33 -34.09 24.52
CA ILE A 306 -11.60 -33.97 23.27
C ILE A 306 -11.49 -35.36 22.64
N ALA A 307 -11.75 -35.45 21.34
CA ALA A 307 -11.58 -36.68 20.58
C ALA A 307 -10.81 -36.42 19.29
N PHE A 308 -10.16 -37.46 18.77
CA PHE A 308 -9.46 -37.39 17.50
C PHE A 308 -9.80 -38.60 16.63
N ARG A 309 -9.61 -38.44 15.32
CA ARG A 309 -9.65 -39.53 14.34
C ARG A 309 -8.80 -39.18 13.14
N ALA A 310 -8.54 -40.18 12.31
CA ALA A 310 -7.88 -39.99 11.03
C ALA A 310 -8.66 -40.68 9.92
N ARG A 311 -8.40 -40.24 8.69
CA ARG A 311 -8.86 -40.87 7.46
C ARG A 311 -7.65 -41.17 6.59
N THR A 312 -7.57 -42.38 6.04
CA THR A 312 -6.61 -42.73 5.00
C THR A 312 -7.34 -43.15 3.72
N PRO A 313 -6.75 -42.98 2.53
CA PRO A 313 -7.34 -43.40 1.26
C PRO A 313 -7.65 -44.89 1.21
N SER A 314 -6.85 -45.73 1.88
CA SER A 314 -7.01 -47.19 1.88
C SER A 314 -8.04 -47.70 2.87
N GLU A 315 -8.19 -47.07 4.04
CA GLU A 315 -9.03 -47.57 5.13
C GLU A 315 -10.30 -46.72 5.35
N GLY A 316 -10.38 -45.54 4.73
CA GLY A 316 -11.45 -44.58 4.97
C GLY A 316 -11.34 -43.94 6.36
N TRP A 317 -12.48 -43.56 6.93
CA TRP A 317 -12.54 -42.93 8.25
C TRP A 317 -12.38 -43.95 9.37
N GLY A 318 -11.37 -43.75 10.22
CA GLY A 318 -11.28 -44.45 11.50
C GLY A 318 -12.34 -43.97 12.50
N PRO A 319 -12.60 -44.74 13.57
CA PRO A 319 -13.51 -44.34 14.64
C PRO A 319 -12.96 -43.13 15.40
N TRP A 320 -13.85 -42.35 16.00
CA TRP A 320 -13.48 -41.33 16.98
C TRP A 320 -12.88 -41.99 18.22
N ARG A 321 -11.78 -41.41 18.73
CA ARG A 321 -11.11 -41.82 19.97
C ARG A 321 -11.10 -40.65 20.94
N GLU A 322 -11.79 -40.79 22.07
CA GLU A 322 -11.80 -39.81 23.15
C GLU A 322 -10.49 -39.87 23.96
N ILE A 323 -9.98 -38.70 24.36
CA ILE A 323 -8.82 -38.58 25.24
C ILE A 323 -9.27 -38.81 26.69
N TYR A 324 -8.55 -39.65 27.44
CA TYR A 324 -8.79 -39.79 28.88
C TYR A 324 -8.34 -38.54 29.64
N HIS A 325 -9.20 -38.07 30.54
CA HIS A 325 -9.02 -36.91 31.42
C HIS A 325 -9.60 -37.23 32.81
N SER A 326 -9.42 -36.32 33.77
CA SER A 326 -9.89 -36.52 35.16
C SER A 326 -11.39 -36.77 35.31
N GLY A 327 -12.20 -36.44 34.30
CA GLY A 327 -13.64 -36.66 34.29
C GLY A 327 -14.08 -38.03 33.75
N ASN A 328 -13.20 -38.78 33.08
CA ASN A 328 -13.51 -40.10 32.50
C ASN A 328 -12.45 -41.18 32.81
N LEU A 329 -11.37 -40.84 33.53
CA LEU A 329 -10.33 -41.77 33.94
C LEU A 329 -10.74 -42.55 35.20
N GLN A 330 -10.95 -43.86 35.07
CA GLN A 330 -10.95 -44.78 36.21
C GLN A 330 -9.51 -45.24 36.47
N ILE A 331 -8.87 -44.75 37.54
CA ILE A 331 -7.51 -45.18 37.92
C ILE A 331 -7.60 -46.55 38.60
N PRO A 332 -7.02 -47.62 38.03
CA PRO A 332 -7.07 -48.95 38.64
C PRO A 332 -6.29 -49.01 39.96
N LEU A 333 -6.72 -49.90 40.86
CA LEU A 333 -5.98 -50.20 42.09
C LEU A 333 -4.55 -50.65 41.74
N GLY A 334 -3.56 -50.09 42.43
CA GLY A 334 -2.14 -50.36 42.24
C GLY A 334 -1.43 -49.51 41.18
N GLN A 335 -2.15 -48.78 40.31
CA GLN A 335 -1.52 -47.85 39.39
C GLN A 335 -1.13 -46.57 40.14
N TRP A 336 0.16 -46.22 40.13
CA TRP A 336 0.70 -45.04 40.83
C TRP A 336 0.44 -45.04 42.35
N GLN A 337 0.41 -46.23 42.96
CA GLN A 337 0.35 -46.44 44.41
C GLN A 337 1.61 -47.17 44.88
N THR A 338 1.98 -46.98 46.14
CA THR A 338 3.12 -47.69 46.76
C THR A 338 2.70 -48.31 48.08
N TRP A 339 3.32 -49.44 48.44
CA TRP A 339 3.11 -50.06 49.75
C TRP A 339 3.78 -49.21 50.83
N GLN A 340 2.99 -48.74 51.80
CA GLN A 340 3.45 -47.96 52.93
C GLN A 340 3.28 -48.74 54.23
N ASP A 341 4.35 -48.91 55.00
CA ASP A 341 4.27 -49.43 56.37
C ASP A 341 3.74 -48.32 57.27
N VAL A 342 2.52 -48.50 57.77
CA VAL A 342 1.80 -47.52 58.59
C VAL A 342 1.63 -48.00 60.03
N LYS A 343 2.27 -49.11 60.41
CA LYS A 343 2.12 -49.76 61.72
C LYS A 343 2.24 -48.81 62.91
N SER A 344 3.22 -47.91 62.90
CA SER A 344 3.45 -46.96 64.00
C SER A 344 2.35 -45.91 64.16
N SER A 345 1.52 -45.72 63.14
CA SER A 345 0.41 -44.76 63.09
C SER A 345 -0.96 -45.42 63.24
N ARG A 346 -0.99 -46.70 63.62
CA ARG A 346 -2.19 -47.51 63.74
C ARG A 346 -2.28 -48.17 65.11
N SER A 347 -3.51 -48.41 65.54
CA SER A 347 -3.89 -48.99 66.82
C SER A 347 -5.19 -49.76 66.65
N ILE A 348 -5.29 -50.88 67.36
CA ILE A 348 -6.49 -51.74 67.37
C ILE A 348 -7.63 -51.02 68.10
N GLY A 349 -8.86 -51.17 67.62
CA GLY A 349 -10.06 -50.51 68.15
C GLY A 349 -10.31 -49.11 67.59
N THR A 350 -9.33 -48.52 66.88
CA THR A 350 -9.45 -47.19 66.28
C THR A 350 -10.02 -47.28 64.87
N THR A 351 -11.01 -46.43 64.56
CA THR A 351 -11.56 -46.28 63.20
C THR A 351 -10.72 -45.32 62.38
N TYR A 352 -10.28 -45.77 61.20
CA TYR A 352 -9.55 -44.98 60.22
C TYR A 352 -10.42 -44.74 58.97
N THR A 353 -10.21 -43.63 58.29
CA THR A 353 -10.90 -43.31 57.02
C THR A 353 -9.89 -43.30 55.88
N ASN A 354 -10.21 -43.93 54.75
CA ASN A 354 -9.42 -43.81 53.54
C ASN A 354 -9.65 -42.44 52.88
N THR A 355 -8.78 -41.48 53.20
CA THR A 355 -8.83 -40.10 52.68
C THR A 355 -7.99 -39.88 51.42
N THR A 356 -7.45 -40.93 50.81
CA THR A 356 -6.50 -40.81 49.68
C THR A 356 -7.13 -40.39 48.35
N GLY A 357 -8.46 -40.33 48.28
CA GLY A 357 -9.19 -40.06 47.03
C GLY A 357 -9.24 -41.24 46.05
N ARG A 358 -8.69 -42.40 46.42
CA ARG A 358 -8.71 -43.66 45.64
C ARG A 358 -8.84 -44.87 46.56
N ALA A 359 -9.18 -46.03 46.00
CA ALA A 359 -9.19 -47.27 46.76
C ALA A 359 -7.77 -47.63 47.23
N ILE A 360 -7.64 -48.19 48.42
CA ILE A 360 -6.37 -48.72 48.95
C ILE A 360 -6.50 -50.22 49.19
N GLN A 361 -5.40 -50.97 49.09
CA GLN A 361 -5.34 -52.35 49.56
C GLN A 361 -4.74 -52.37 50.97
N LEU A 362 -5.45 -52.93 51.94
CA LEU A 362 -4.93 -53.26 53.26
C LEU A 362 -4.24 -54.62 53.23
N SER A 363 -3.08 -54.69 53.88
CA SER A 363 -2.42 -55.94 54.28
C SER A 363 -2.03 -55.83 55.76
N ILE A 364 -2.83 -56.44 56.64
CA ILE A 364 -2.63 -56.41 58.08
C ILE A 364 -2.30 -57.82 58.57
N CYS A 365 -1.27 -57.95 59.41
CA CYS A 365 -1.01 -59.14 60.19
C CYS A 365 -1.10 -58.80 61.69
N LEU A 366 -1.99 -59.47 62.40
CA LEU A 366 -2.15 -59.33 63.85
C LEU A 366 -1.71 -60.63 64.52
N ARG A 367 -0.93 -60.51 65.59
CA ARG A 367 -0.50 -61.62 66.43
C ARG A 367 -1.40 -61.71 67.64
N ASP A 368 -1.95 -62.88 67.88
CA ASP A 368 -2.79 -63.18 69.03
C ASP A 368 -2.16 -64.25 69.92
N ASN A 369 -1.94 -63.90 71.18
CA ASN A 369 -1.43 -64.79 72.22
C ASN A 369 -2.49 -65.09 73.30
N THR A 370 -3.75 -64.76 73.04
CA THR A 370 -4.84 -64.92 74.01
C THR A 370 -5.62 -66.20 73.71
N ASP A 371 -6.13 -66.86 74.75
CA ASP A 371 -7.05 -67.98 74.57
C ASP A 371 -8.46 -67.48 74.24
N ASN A 372 -9.11 -68.15 73.30
CA ASN A 372 -10.50 -67.90 72.89
C ASN A 372 -10.82 -66.45 72.49
N SER A 373 -9.96 -65.87 71.66
CA SER A 373 -10.08 -64.50 71.13
C SER A 373 -10.49 -64.48 69.66
N GLN A 374 -11.25 -63.46 69.28
CA GLN A 374 -11.60 -63.17 67.89
C GLN A 374 -11.13 -61.78 67.55
N ILE A 375 -10.60 -61.63 66.34
CA ILE A 375 -10.19 -60.39 65.74
C ILE A 375 -11.07 -60.17 64.50
N SER A 376 -11.72 -59.02 64.46
CA SER A 376 -12.73 -58.68 63.46
C SER A 376 -12.32 -57.43 62.70
N LEU A 377 -12.36 -57.49 61.37
CA LEU A 377 -12.19 -56.35 60.48
C LEU A 377 -13.58 -55.82 60.10
N TYR A 378 -13.76 -54.52 60.31
CA TYR A 378 -14.96 -53.80 59.90
C TYR A 378 -14.61 -52.82 58.78
N ILE A 379 -15.49 -52.71 57.77
CA ILE A 379 -15.46 -51.67 56.74
C ILE A 379 -16.82 -50.99 56.74
N ASP A 380 -16.86 -49.67 56.92
CA ASP A 380 -18.11 -48.89 57.05
C ASP A 380 -19.07 -49.45 58.12
N GLY A 381 -18.49 -49.97 59.20
CA GLY A 381 -19.23 -50.61 60.30
C GLY A 381 -19.76 -52.01 60.00
N ILE A 382 -19.57 -52.52 58.78
CA ILE A 382 -19.93 -53.88 58.37
C ILE A 382 -18.79 -54.82 58.75
N LEU A 383 -19.09 -55.91 59.45
CA LEU A 383 -18.14 -56.98 59.74
C LEU A 383 -17.81 -57.73 58.43
N VAL A 384 -16.60 -57.53 57.89
CA VAL A 384 -16.19 -58.13 56.61
C VAL A 384 -15.35 -59.39 56.78
N SER A 385 -14.66 -59.54 57.91
CA SER A 385 -13.84 -60.72 58.18
C SER A 385 -13.62 -60.89 59.68
N THR A 386 -13.52 -62.15 60.12
CA THR A 386 -13.19 -62.52 61.51
C THR A 386 -12.24 -63.70 61.49
N GLN A 387 -11.17 -63.62 62.30
CA GLN A 387 -10.21 -64.69 62.51
C GLN A 387 -9.90 -64.75 64.00
N GLY A 388 -9.56 -65.93 64.53
CA GLY A 388 -9.32 -66.10 65.95
C GLY A 388 -8.70 -67.45 66.25
N GLY A 389 -8.17 -67.60 67.46
CA GLY A 389 -7.55 -68.83 67.95
C GLY A 389 -8.39 -69.49 69.04
N VAL A 390 -8.33 -70.82 69.11
CA VAL A 390 -8.91 -71.62 70.21
C VAL A 390 -7.82 -72.51 70.78
N GLY A 391 -7.67 -72.58 72.11
CA GLY A 391 -6.83 -73.56 72.79
C GLY A 391 -5.39 -73.14 73.06
N ASN A 392 -5.17 -71.89 73.50
CA ASN A 392 -3.86 -71.37 73.93
C ASN A 392 -2.72 -71.56 72.90
N VAL A 393 -2.99 -71.20 71.64
CA VAL A 393 -2.03 -71.24 70.53
C VAL A 393 -1.80 -69.82 70.01
N VAL A 394 -0.56 -69.50 69.63
CA VAL A 394 -0.23 -68.22 68.97
C VAL A 394 -0.76 -68.25 67.54
N VAL A 395 -1.64 -67.32 67.19
CA VAL A 395 -2.25 -67.21 65.86
C VAL A 395 -1.82 -65.91 65.18
N PHE A 396 -1.53 -66.00 63.88
CA PHE A 396 -1.32 -64.83 63.02
C PHE A 396 -2.53 -64.65 62.11
N SER A 397 -3.34 -63.63 62.36
CA SER A 397 -4.51 -63.29 61.56
C SER A 397 -4.14 -62.31 60.46
N ASN A 398 -4.38 -62.68 59.22
CA ASN A 398 -4.01 -61.90 58.03
C ASN A 398 -5.26 -61.34 57.35
N TYR A 399 -5.29 -60.04 57.11
CA TYR A 399 -6.42 -59.37 56.47
C TYR A 399 -5.95 -58.64 55.20
N GLU A 400 -6.49 -59.07 54.07
CA GLU A 400 -6.18 -58.55 52.73
C GLU A 400 -7.46 -58.01 52.07
N HIS A 401 -7.74 -56.72 52.21
CA HIS A 401 -9.02 -56.14 51.78
C HIS A 401 -8.85 -54.80 51.06
N ILE A 402 -9.71 -54.55 50.07
CA ILE A 402 -9.82 -53.25 49.41
C ILE A 402 -10.67 -52.33 50.28
N ILE A 403 -10.15 -51.14 50.57
CA ILE A 403 -10.93 -50.07 51.19
C ILE A 403 -11.24 -49.01 50.13
N PRO A 404 -12.51 -48.82 49.72
CA PRO A 404 -12.90 -47.76 48.81
C PRO A 404 -12.49 -46.37 49.31
N ALA A 405 -12.37 -45.41 48.39
CA ALA A 405 -12.13 -44.01 48.76
C ALA A 405 -13.29 -43.49 49.63
N GLY A 406 -12.97 -42.85 50.76
CA GLY A 406 -13.95 -42.33 51.72
C GLY A 406 -14.49 -43.35 52.73
N SER A 407 -14.31 -44.66 52.50
CA SER A 407 -14.73 -45.70 53.45
C SER A 407 -13.91 -45.70 54.72
N THR A 408 -14.55 -46.10 55.82
CA THR A 408 -13.93 -46.31 57.12
C THR A 408 -13.56 -47.76 57.34
N TYR A 409 -12.52 -48.03 58.13
CA TYR A 409 -12.15 -49.38 58.52
C TYR A 409 -11.56 -49.41 59.93
N ARG A 410 -11.78 -50.53 60.65
CA ARG A 410 -11.09 -50.81 61.91
C ARG A 410 -10.92 -52.30 62.12
N VAL A 411 -9.88 -52.67 62.84
CA VAL A 411 -9.74 -53.99 63.45
C VAL A 411 -10.03 -53.88 64.94
N GLU A 412 -10.78 -54.82 65.49
CA GLU A 412 -11.06 -54.93 66.93
C GLU A 412 -10.96 -56.39 67.39
N TYR A 413 -10.82 -56.62 68.69
CA TYR A 413 -10.82 -57.95 69.27
C TYR A 413 -11.86 -58.09 70.39
N THR A 414 -12.25 -59.32 70.71
CA THR A 414 -13.21 -59.63 71.80
C THR A 414 -12.74 -59.05 73.14
N SER A 415 -13.64 -58.36 73.86
CA SER A 415 -13.33 -57.78 75.17
C SER A 415 -12.71 -58.82 76.13
N GLY A 416 -11.52 -58.53 76.65
CA GLY A 416 -10.76 -59.42 77.52
C GLY A 416 -9.52 -60.07 76.88
N ALA A 417 -9.33 -59.94 75.55
CA ALA A 417 -8.15 -60.47 74.86
C ALA A 417 -6.93 -59.51 74.93
N SER A 418 -6.23 -59.50 76.07
CA SER A 418 -5.09 -58.60 76.33
C SER A 418 -3.78 -58.98 75.62
N GLY A 419 -3.73 -60.09 74.88
CA GLY A 419 -2.54 -60.60 74.20
C GLY A 419 -2.42 -60.25 72.71
N VAL A 420 -3.33 -59.44 72.16
CA VAL A 420 -3.36 -59.09 70.72
C VAL A 420 -2.44 -57.92 70.41
N SER A 421 -1.60 -58.05 69.38
CA SER A 421 -0.67 -57.01 68.93
C SER A 421 -0.59 -56.91 67.42
N ILE A 422 -0.19 -55.73 66.91
CA ILE A 422 0.01 -55.50 65.47
C ILE A 422 1.40 -56.03 65.07
N ASP A 423 1.46 -57.04 64.21
CA ASP A 423 2.73 -57.55 63.65
C ASP A 423 3.12 -56.75 62.41
N LYS A 424 2.20 -56.61 61.44
CA LYS A 424 2.35 -55.84 60.20
C LYS A 424 1.10 -55.01 59.91
N TRP A 425 1.28 -53.82 59.34
CA TRP A 425 0.17 -53.03 58.81
C TRP A 425 0.66 -52.21 57.62
N TRP A 426 0.32 -52.70 56.43
CA TRP A 426 0.68 -52.10 55.16
C TRP A 426 -0.56 -51.63 54.43
N GLU A 427 -0.40 -50.51 53.72
CA GLU A 427 -1.43 -49.96 52.86
C GLU A 427 -0.83 -49.62 51.50
N LEU A 428 -1.43 -50.12 50.42
CA LEU A 428 -1.11 -49.71 49.04
C LEU A 428 -1.91 -48.43 48.73
N ARG A 429 -1.24 -47.28 48.70
CA ARG A 429 -1.87 -45.94 48.61
C ARG A 429 -1.18 -44.97 47.67
#